data_AF-A0A6L2ZVZ3-F1
#
_entry.id   AF-A0A6L2ZVZ3-F1
#
_cell.length_a   1.000
_cell.length_b   1.000
_cell.length_c   1.000
_cell.angle_alpha   90.00
_cell.angle_beta   90.00
_cell.angle_gamma   90.00
#
_symmetry.space_group_name_H-M   'P 1'
#
loop_
_entity.id
_entity.type
_entity.pdbx_description
1 polymer ?
#
loop_
_entity_poly.entity_id
_entity_poly.type
_entity_poly.pdbx_seq_one_letter_code
_entity_poly.pdbx_strand_id
1 'polypeptide(L)'
;MEQLEEIFHSVQHIVWKNSRLIPINFWTFDDYQQEGRLVLYDLLGDGVTQRNLFCHFKVRYKQRLIDIKRRERAFKRGFDCGTGVDIYEYSDALKGKAASPEHILISGSLLEEVFENLNLRYRRLLKSYLAGDELHRMEKYRLKEKITNILYDQQ
;
A
#
# COMPACT_ATOMS: atom_id res chain seq x y z
N MET A 1 32.74 -0.04 -24.12
CA MET A 1 31.88 0.82 -23.28
C MET A 1 31.94 2.28 -23.73
N GLU A 2 33.13 2.85 -23.96
CA GLU A 2 33.28 4.25 -24.44
C GLU A 2 32.47 4.59 -25.70
N GLN A 3 32.48 3.74 -26.73
CA GLN A 3 31.69 3.98 -27.95
C GLN A 3 30.18 4.05 -27.71
N LEU A 4 29.64 3.28 -26.75
CA LEU A 4 28.20 3.32 -26.43
C LEU A 4 27.84 4.64 -25.74
N GLU A 5 28.71 5.10 -24.85
CA GLU A 5 28.54 6.36 -24.15
C GLU A 5 28.57 7.56 -25.10
N GLU A 6 29.51 7.59 -26.05
CA GLU A 6 29.56 8.63 -27.07
C GLU A 6 28.27 8.69 -27.92
N ILE A 7 27.78 7.53 -28.34
CA ILE A 7 26.53 7.43 -29.09
C ILE A 7 25.36 7.89 -28.23
N PHE A 8 25.32 7.51 -26.95
CA PHE A 8 24.26 7.94 -26.04
C PHE A 8 24.23 9.46 -25.83
N HIS A 9 25.39 10.11 -25.71
CA HIS A 9 25.47 11.57 -25.62
C HIS A 9 24.76 12.27 -26.79
N SER A 10 24.83 11.69 -28.00
CA SER A 10 24.13 12.25 -29.17
C SER A 10 22.60 12.24 -29.06
N VAL A 11 22.03 11.32 -28.28
CA VAL A 11 20.57 11.16 -28.08
C VAL A 11 20.09 11.63 -26.71
N GLN A 12 20.99 12.08 -25.83
CA GLN A 12 20.68 12.46 -24.44
C GLN A 12 19.64 13.59 -24.33
N HIS A 13 19.61 14.51 -25.30
CA HIS A 13 18.60 15.57 -25.34
C HIS A 13 17.16 15.01 -25.53
N ILE A 14 17.02 13.85 -26.18
CA ILE A 14 15.74 13.13 -26.30
C ILE A 14 15.32 12.60 -24.93
N VAL A 15 16.27 12.03 -24.17
CA VAL A 15 16.06 11.54 -22.81
C VAL A 15 15.58 12.67 -21.92
N TRP A 16 16.31 13.78 -21.91
CA TRP A 16 15.96 14.99 -21.16
C TRP A 16 14.55 15.51 -21.51
N LYS A 17 14.25 15.66 -22.81
CA LYS A 17 12.94 16.12 -23.25
C LYS A 17 11.82 15.20 -22.76
N ASN A 18 11.98 13.88 -22.89
CA ASN A 18 10.92 12.95 -22.52
C ASN A 18 10.77 12.78 -21.00
N SER A 19 11.84 12.96 -20.21
CA SER A 19 11.75 12.95 -18.74
C SER A 19 10.76 14.00 -18.20
N ARG A 20 10.65 15.14 -18.88
CA ARG A 20 9.70 16.20 -18.56
C ARG A 20 8.29 15.94 -19.08
N LEU A 21 8.18 15.29 -20.24
CA LEU A 21 6.88 15.02 -20.88
C LEU A 21 6.15 13.83 -20.26
N ILE A 22 6.88 12.82 -19.79
CA ILE A 22 6.33 11.57 -19.25
C ILE A 22 6.95 11.35 -17.87
N PRO A 23 6.45 12.05 -16.83
CA PRO A 23 6.93 11.86 -15.47
C PRO A 23 6.48 10.50 -14.93
N ILE A 24 7.43 9.62 -14.66
CA ILE A 24 7.28 8.33 -13.97
C ILE A 24 7.52 8.57 -12.48
N ASN A 25 6.71 7.93 -11.63
CA ASN A 25 6.74 8.21 -10.21
C ASN A 25 8.05 7.68 -9.60
N PHE A 26 8.63 8.43 -8.66
CA PHE A 26 9.88 8.09 -7.97
C PHE A 26 11.14 7.99 -8.85
N TRP A 27 11.03 8.21 -10.16
CA TRP A 27 12.20 8.25 -11.05
C TRP A 27 12.95 9.57 -10.93
N THR A 28 14.25 9.45 -10.70
CA THR A 28 15.25 10.51 -10.87
C THR A 28 15.64 10.64 -12.35
N PHE A 29 16.38 11.69 -12.68
CA PHE A 29 16.89 11.84 -14.05
C PHE A 29 17.82 10.69 -14.46
N ASP A 30 18.59 10.15 -13.51
CA ASP A 30 19.49 9.02 -13.74
C ASP A 30 18.72 7.77 -14.17
N ASP A 31 17.53 7.53 -13.61
CA ASP A 31 16.67 6.41 -14.01
C ASP A 31 16.25 6.53 -15.49
N TYR A 32 15.90 7.74 -15.95
CA TYR A 32 15.63 7.99 -17.37
C TYR A 32 16.87 7.77 -18.22
N GLN A 33 18.05 8.17 -17.75
CA GLN A 33 19.29 7.94 -18.49
C GLN A 33 19.60 6.45 -18.61
N GLN A 34 19.46 5.68 -17.53
CA GLN A 34 19.67 4.23 -17.54
C GLN A 34 18.71 3.53 -18.52
N GLU A 35 17.42 3.85 -18.47
CA GLU A 35 16.45 3.28 -19.40
C GLU A 35 16.69 3.71 -20.84
N GLY A 36 17.20 4.93 -21.04
CA GLY A 36 17.71 5.38 -22.33
C GLY A 36 18.85 4.49 -22.84
N ARG A 37 19.80 4.12 -21.97
CA ARG A 37 20.92 3.23 -22.35
C ARG A 37 20.45 1.84 -22.72
N LEU A 38 19.48 1.29 -21.98
CA LEU A 38 18.89 -0.01 -22.30
C LEU A 38 18.24 0.01 -23.68
N VAL A 39 17.43 1.04 -23.98
CA VAL A 39 16.80 1.18 -25.30
C VAL A 39 17.85 1.34 -26.41
N LEU A 40 18.92 2.09 -26.15
CA LEU A 40 20.01 2.24 -27.11
C LEU A 40 20.71 0.91 -27.38
N TYR A 41 21.03 0.17 -26.32
CA TYR A 41 21.66 -1.14 -26.40
C TYR A 41 20.82 -2.12 -27.22
N ASP A 42 19.51 -2.20 -26.95
CA ASP A 42 18.58 -3.03 -27.70
C ASP A 42 18.55 -2.66 -29.19
N LEU A 43 18.52 -1.35 -29.51
CA LEU A 43 18.50 -0.88 -30.90
C LEU A 43 19.77 -1.22 -31.67
N LEU A 44 20.93 -1.13 -31.01
CA LEU A 44 22.20 -1.54 -31.61
C LEU A 44 22.25 -3.05 -31.79
N GLY A 45 21.72 -3.82 -30.85
CA GLY A 45 21.54 -5.27 -30.96
C GLY A 45 20.62 -5.67 -32.12
N ASP A 46 19.57 -4.89 -32.38
CA ASP A 46 18.66 -5.05 -33.53
C ASP A 46 19.30 -4.63 -34.87
N GLY A 47 20.58 -4.21 -34.89
CA GLY A 47 21.31 -3.85 -36.10
C GLY A 47 20.95 -2.47 -36.67
N VAL A 48 20.34 -1.58 -35.88
CA VAL A 48 19.98 -0.24 -36.33
C VAL A 48 21.25 0.58 -36.59
N THR A 49 21.39 1.06 -37.83
CA THR A 49 22.54 1.88 -38.23
C THR A 49 22.47 3.29 -37.63
N GLN A 50 23.64 3.91 -37.48
CA GLN A 50 23.81 5.31 -37.03
C GLN A 50 22.86 6.29 -37.74
N ARG A 51 22.66 6.13 -39.06
CA ARG A 51 21.80 7.01 -39.88
C ARG A 51 20.34 7.00 -39.41
N ASN A 52 19.84 5.86 -38.96
CA ASN A 52 18.45 5.69 -38.55
C ASN A 52 18.26 5.74 -37.02
N LEU A 53 19.37 5.65 -36.28
CA LEU A 53 19.38 5.52 -34.82
C LEU A 53 18.53 6.58 -34.13
N PHE A 54 18.66 7.85 -34.53
CA PHE A 54 17.93 8.95 -33.91
C PHE A 54 16.40 8.76 -33.98
N CYS A 55 15.88 8.40 -35.15
CA CYS A 55 14.45 8.22 -35.36
C CYS A 55 13.93 7.03 -34.55
N HIS A 56 14.63 5.90 -34.63
CA HIS A 56 14.26 4.68 -33.92
C HIS A 56 14.35 4.86 -32.40
N PHE A 57 15.43 5.48 -31.91
CA PHE A 57 15.62 5.79 -30.50
C PHE A 57 14.50 6.66 -29.96
N LYS A 58 14.18 7.76 -30.66
CA LYS A 58 13.09 8.67 -30.26
C LYS A 58 11.76 7.94 -30.10
N VAL A 59 11.41 7.07 -31.04
CA VAL A 59 10.13 6.33 -31.02
C VAL A 59 10.15 5.28 -29.92
N ARG A 60 11.17 4.42 -29.89
CA ARG A 60 11.25 3.27 -28.97
C ARG A 60 11.40 3.71 -27.52
N TYR A 61 12.19 4.75 -27.27
CA TYR A 61 12.36 5.30 -25.93
C TYR A 61 11.06 5.93 -25.41
N LYS A 62 10.38 6.73 -26.24
CA LYS A 62 9.08 7.31 -25.85
C LYS A 62 8.05 6.20 -25.57
N GLN A 63 7.99 5.17 -26.40
CA GLN A 63 7.07 4.05 -26.22
C GLN A 63 7.37 3.29 -24.92
N ARG A 64 8.66 3.03 -24.63
CA ARG A 64 9.13 2.41 -23.38
C ARG A 64 8.62 3.16 -22.15
N LEU A 65 8.78 4.50 -22.11
CA LEU A 65 8.30 5.31 -20.99
C LEU A 65 6.77 5.28 -20.85
N ILE A 66 6.03 5.32 -21.97
CA ILE A 66 4.57 5.20 -21.97
C ILE A 66 4.14 3.87 -21.35
N ASP A 67 4.79 2.77 -21.71
CA ASP A 67 4.44 1.44 -21.22
C ASP A 67 4.79 1.26 -19.74
N ILE A 68 5.88 1.86 -19.28
CA ILE A 68 6.19 1.95 -17.84
C ILE A 68 5.09 2.72 -17.11
N LYS A 69 4.69 3.90 -17.62
CA LYS A 69 3.62 4.70 -17.00
C LYS A 69 2.28 3.97 -16.99
N ARG A 70 1.98 3.18 -18.03
CA ARG A 70 0.79 2.32 -18.09
C ARG A 70 0.83 1.23 -17.03
N ARG A 71 1.99 0.60 -16.81
CA ARG A 71 2.17 -0.39 -15.73
C ARG A 71 1.95 0.22 -14.34
N GLU A 72 2.48 1.41 -14.06
CA GLU A 72 2.20 2.12 -12.80
C GLU A 72 0.69 2.35 -12.59
N ARG A 73 -0.01 2.83 -13.63
CA ARG A 73 -1.46 3.06 -13.56
C ARG A 73 -2.25 1.77 -13.43
N ALA A 74 -1.78 0.67 -14.02
CA ALA A 74 -2.42 -0.64 -13.86
C ALA A 74 -2.24 -1.16 -12.44
N PHE A 75 -1.03 -1.04 -11.87
CA PHE A 75 -0.75 -1.39 -10.48
C PHE A 75 -1.60 -0.56 -9.52
N LYS A 76 -1.66 0.77 -9.72
CA LYS A 76 -2.51 1.64 -8.92
C LYS A 76 -3.99 1.25 -9.02
N ARG A 77 -4.50 0.94 -10.21
CA ARG A 77 -5.87 0.43 -10.37
C ARG A 77 -6.10 -0.91 -9.66
N GLY A 78 -5.12 -1.81 -9.67
CA GLY A 78 -5.19 -3.05 -8.90
C GLY A 78 -5.23 -2.81 -7.39
N PHE A 79 -4.58 -1.74 -6.91
CA PHE A 79 -4.65 -1.31 -5.52
C PHE A 79 -5.99 -0.61 -5.21
N ASP A 80 -6.41 0.35 -6.03
CA ASP A 80 -7.65 1.12 -5.88
C ASP A 80 -8.91 0.23 -6.07
N CYS A 81 -8.81 -0.80 -6.92
CA CYS A 81 -9.83 -1.84 -7.10
C CYS A 81 -9.53 -3.12 -6.32
N GLY A 82 -8.46 -3.13 -5.53
CA GLY A 82 -8.21 -4.21 -4.58
C GLY A 82 -9.39 -4.23 -3.64
N THR A 83 -10.14 -5.33 -3.64
CA THR A 83 -11.26 -5.56 -2.71
C THR A 83 -10.79 -5.10 -1.35
N GLY A 84 -11.43 -4.05 -0.81
CA GLY A 84 -11.07 -3.55 0.52
C GLY A 84 -10.99 -4.75 1.44
N VAL A 85 -9.83 -4.96 2.06
CA VAL A 85 -9.55 -6.13 2.88
C VAL A 85 -10.74 -6.32 3.81
N ASP A 86 -11.49 -7.41 3.62
CA ASP A 86 -12.61 -7.70 4.49
C ASP A 86 -12.01 -8.09 5.84
N ILE A 87 -12.13 -7.17 6.80
CA ILE A 87 -11.65 -7.36 8.18
C ILE A 87 -12.26 -8.66 8.77
N TYR A 88 -13.42 -9.09 8.28
CA TYR A 88 -14.05 -10.35 8.69
C TYR A 88 -13.36 -11.60 8.14
N GLU A 89 -12.76 -11.56 6.94
CA GLU A 89 -11.97 -12.70 6.40
C GLU A 89 -10.67 -12.94 7.19
N TYR A 90 -10.08 -11.88 7.75
CA TYR A 90 -8.90 -11.98 8.63
C TYR A 90 -9.25 -12.12 10.12
N SER A 91 -10.54 -12.19 10.46
CA SER A 91 -10.96 -12.38 11.85
C SER A 91 -10.43 -13.68 12.44
N ASP A 92 -10.26 -14.73 11.63
CA ASP A 92 -9.75 -16.02 12.09
C ASP A 92 -8.25 -15.99 12.41
N ALA A 93 -7.46 -15.20 11.66
CA ALA A 93 -6.06 -14.94 12.00
C ALA A 93 -5.91 -14.12 13.29
N LEU A 94 -6.88 -13.23 13.58
CA LEU A 94 -6.96 -12.49 14.84
C LEU A 94 -7.44 -13.37 16.00
N LYS A 95 -8.37 -14.32 15.77
CA LYS A 95 -8.78 -15.32 16.76
C LYS A 95 -7.62 -16.23 17.18
N GLY A 96 -6.70 -16.55 16.26
CA GLY A 96 -5.48 -17.30 16.58
C GLY A 96 -4.57 -16.59 17.60
N LYS A 97 -4.54 -15.25 17.61
CA LYS A 97 -3.87 -14.45 18.65
C LYS A 97 -4.70 -14.31 19.93
N ALA A 98 -6.03 -14.35 19.82
CA ALA A 98 -6.93 -14.30 20.98
C ALA A 98 -6.86 -15.55 21.89
N ALA A 99 -6.31 -16.66 21.37
CA ALA A 99 -6.13 -17.92 22.09
C ALA A 99 -4.73 -18.08 22.73
N SER A 100 -3.84 -17.09 22.65
CA SER A 100 -2.56 -17.17 23.36
C SER A 100 -2.79 -17.10 24.88
N PRO A 101 -2.03 -17.84 25.70
CA PRO A 101 -2.16 -17.78 27.16
C PRO A 101 -2.03 -16.35 27.71
N GLU A 102 -1.15 -15.54 27.11
CA GLU A 102 -0.96 -14.13 27.46
C GLU A 102 -2.20 -13.29 27.16
N HIS A 103 -2.84 -13.49 25.99
CA HIS A 103 -4.06 -12.78 25.64
C HIS A 103 -5.23 -13.17 26.56
N ILE A 104 -5.33 -14.45 26.93
CA ILE A 104 -6.36 -14.93 27.87
C ILE A 104 -6.15 -14.29 29.25
N LEU A 105 -4.91 -14.22 29.74
CA LEU A 105 -4.58 -13.59 31.02
C LEU A 105 -4.92 -12.09 31.03
N ILE A 106 -4.47 -11.36 30.01
CA ILE A 106 -4.69 -9.91 29.87
C ILE A 106 -6.19 -9.60 29.71
N SER A 107 -6.91 -10.36 28.87
CA SER A 107 -8.35 -10.14 28.69
C SER A 107 -9.15 -10.45 29.95
N GLY A 108 -8.74 -11.46 30.74
CA GLY A 108 -9.32 -11.74 32.05
C GLY A 108 -9.15 -10.58 33.04
N SER A 109 -7.93 -10.06 33.20
CA SER A 109 -7.67 -8.95 34.12
C SER A 109 -8.40 -7.66 33.71
N LEU A 110 -8.44 -7.35 32.42
CA LEU A 110 -9.17 -6.18 31.91
C LEU A 110 -10.69 -6.32 32.10
N LEU A 111 -11.23 -7.53 31.96
CA LEU A 111 -12.64 -7.78 32.24
C LEU A 111 -12.97 -7.58 33.72
N GLU A 112 -12.12 -8.05 34.63
CA GLU A 112 -12.28 -7.83 36.07
C GLU A 112 -12.27 -6.34 36.42
N GLU A 113 -11.30 -5.59 35.93
CA GLU A 113 -11.19 -4.14 36.12
C GLU A 113 -12.44 -3.39 35.62
N VAL A 114 -12.92 -3.78 34.43
CA VAL A 114 -14.15 -3.23 33.86
C VAL A 114 -15.36 -3.58 34.72
N PHE A 115 -15.47 -4.81 35.20
CA PHE A 115 -16.56 -5.20 36.09
C PHE A 115 -16.52 -4.42 37.40
N GLU A 116 -15.37 -4.22 38.01
CA GLU A 116 -15.22 -3.48 39.28
C GLU A 116 -15.62 -2.02 39.13
N ASN A 117 -15.23 -1.37 38.03
CA ASN A 117 -15.48 0.06 37.83
C ASN A 117 -16.82 0.38 37.16
N LEU A 118 -17.53 -0.64 36.63
CA LEU A 118 -18.88 -0.45 36.09
C LEU A 118 -19.94 -0.40 37.20
N ASN A 119 -20.96 0.45 37.01
CA ASN A 119 -22.15 0.48 37.85
C ASN A 119 -23.00 -0.80 37.66
N LEU A 120 -23.73 -1.23 38.69
CA LEU A 120 -24.54 -2.45 38.78
C LEU A 120 -25.45 -2.66 37.55
N ARG A 121 -26.07 -1.59 37.04
CA ARG A 121 -26.90 -1.64 35.82
C ARG A 121 -26.09 -2.08 34.59
N TYR A 122 -24.92 -1.48 34.39
CA TYR A 122 -24.07 -1.77 33.23
C TYR A 122 -23.31 -3.09 33.39
N ARG A 123 -23.03 -3.54 34.62
CA ARG A 123 -22.53 -4.91 34.87
C ARG A 123 -23.52 -5.96 34.39
N ARG A 124 -24.81 -5.79 34.69
CA ARG A 124 -25.87 -6.70 34.21
C ARG A 124 -25.97 -6.68 32.69
N LEU A 125 -25.93 -5.47 32.12
CA LEU A 125 -25.95 -5.27 30.66
C LEU A 125 -24.75 -5.94 29.97
N LEU A 126 -23.56 -5.83 30.55
CA LEU A 126 -22.35 -6.49 30.07
C LEU A 126 -22.45 -8.01 30.17
N LYS A 127 -22.98 -8.55 31.28
CA LYS A 127 -23.21 -9.99 31.43
C LYS A 127 -24.18 -10.53 30.38
N SER A 128 -25.30 -9.86 30.14
CA SER A 128 -26.25 -10.22 29.08
C SER A 128 -25.59 -10.17 27.70
N TYR A 129 -24.81 -9.13 27.41
CA TYR A 129 -24.08 -9.02 26.15
C TYR A 129 -23.05 -10.14 25.95
N LEU A 130 -22.29 -10.50 26.99
CA LEU A 130 -21.33 -11.60 26.94
C LEU A 130 -22.01 -12.98 26.83
N ALA A 131 -23.23 -13.11 27.33
CA ALA A 131 -24.06 -14.31 27.16
C ALA A 131 -24.66 -14.43 25.74
N GLY A 132 -24.53 -13.39 24.92
CA GLY A 132 -25.03 -13.36 23.54
C GLY A 132 -26.41 -12.71 23.35
N ASP A 133 -26.96 -12.06 24.38
CA ASP A 133 -28.24 -11.37 24.28
C ASP A 133 -28.12 -10.11 23.40
N GLU A 134 -29.13 -9.85 22.58
CA GLU A 134 -29.20 -8.62 21.80
C GLU A 134 -29.46 -7.40 22.70
N LEU A 135 -28.56 -6.41 22.62
CA LEU A 135 -28.72 -5.13 23.28
C LEU A 135 -29.31 -4.08 22.34
N HIS A 136 -30.14 -3.20 22.88
CA HIS A 136 -30.60 -2.03 22.15
C HIS A 136 -29.41 -1.14 21.75
N ARG A 137 -29.46 -0.56 20.54
CA ARG A 137 -28.37 0.23 19.95
C ARG A 137 -27.80 1.28 20.91
N MET A 138 -28.66 2.01 21.62
CA MET A 138 -28.25 3.06 22.56
C MET A 138 -27.64 2.52 23.85
N GLU A 139 -28.05 1.33 24.29
CA GLU A 139 -27.49 0.68 25.47
C GLU A 139 -26.09 0.14 25.17
N LYS A 140 -25.92 -0.46 23.98
CA LYS A 140 -24.62 -0.89 23.46
C LYS A 140 -23.65 0.28 23.31
N TYR A 141 -24.11 1.40 22.76
CA TYR A 141 -23.29 2.62 22.63
C TYR A 141 -22.79 3.11 23.99
N ARG A 142 -23.70 3.32 24.95
CA ARG A 142 -23.36 3.81 26.30
C ARG A 142 -22.48 2.84 27.08
N LEU A 143 -22.72 1.54 26.92
CA LEU A 143 -21.89 0.50 27.53
C LEU A 143 -20.47 0.56 26.98
N LYS A 144 -20.32 0.66 25.66
CA LYS A 144 -19.01 0.77 25.01
C LYS A 144 -18.27 2.02 25.47
N GLU A 145 -18.93 3.17 25.48
CA GLU A 145 -18.36 4.45 25.94
C GLU A 145 -17.83 4.33 27.39
N LYS A 146 -18.61 3.73 28.29
CA LYS A 146 -18.17 3.51 29.69
C LYS A 146 -16.99 2.56 29.81
N ILE A 147 -16.97 1.47 29.05
CA ILE A 147 -15.85 0.53 29.05
C ILE A 147 -14.59 1.21 28.50
N THR A 148 -14.70 1.98 27.42
CA THR A 148 -13.59 2.74 26.85
C THR A 148 -13.00 3.70 27.88
N ASN A 149 -13.84 4.48 28.58
CA ASN A 149 -13.35 5.41 29.58
C ASN A 149 -12.64 4.69 30.73
N ILE A 150 -13.15 3.55 31.20
CA ILE A 150 -12.47 2.77 32.26
C ILE A 150 -11.09 2.30 31.81
N LEU A 151 -10.96 1.82 30.57
CA LEU A 151 -9.73 1.21 30.06
C LEU A 151 -8.70 2.22 29.54
N TYR A 152 -9.13 3.42 29.14
CA TYR A 152 -8.28 4.37 28.40
C TYR A 152 -8.26 5.80 28.95
N ASP A 153 -9.18 6.23 29.84
CA ASP A 153 -9.16 7.59 30.42
C ASP A 153 -8.22 7.73 31.62
N GLN A 154 -7.33 6.77 31.91
CA GLN A 154 -6.21 7.00 32.81
C GLN A 154 -5.02 7.62 32.05
N GLN A 155 -5.18 8.89 31.66
CA GLN A 155 -4.08 9.83 31.36
C GLN A 155 -4.29 11.13 32.14
#